data_AF-A0A368V0A0-F1
#
_entry.id   AF-A0A368V0A0-F1
#
_cell.length_a   1.000
_cell.length_b   1.000
_cell.length_c   1.000
_cell.angle_alpha   90.00
_cell.angle_beta   90.00
_cell.angle_gamma   90.00
#
_symmetry.space_group_name_H-M   'P 1'
#
loop_
_entity.id
_entity.type
_entity.pdbx_description
1 polymer ?
#
loop_
_entity_poly.entity_id
_entity_poly.type
_entity_poly.pdbx_seq_one_letter_code
_entity_poly.pdbx_strand_id
1 'polypeptide(L)' 'MNYEYAIVRTEGDIAILLCNGCGIKIAEGTSHEDREHYCTLCMSGNCKAKFKKGG' A
#
# COMPACT_ATOMS: atom_id res chain seq x y z
N MET A 1 12.84 5.75 6.12
CA MET A 1 12.32 5.94 4.76
C MET A 1 11.07 6.77 4.89
N ASN A 2 11.02 7.94 4.25
CA ASN A 2 9.84 8.80 4.27
C ASN A 2 9.14 8.61 2.94
N TYR A 3 8.05 7.85 2.93
CA TYR A 3 7.24 7.62 1.74
C TYR A 3 6.16 8.71 1.70
N GLU A 4 6.19 9.60 0.71
CA GLU A 4 5.18 10.65 0.55
C GLU A 4 3.90 10.08 -0.06
N TYR A 5 4.05 9.14 -0.98
CA TYR A 5 2.96 8.60 -1.78
C TYR A 5 2.67 7.14 -1.47
N ALA A 6 3.69 6.32 -1.22
CA ALA A 6 3.50 4.90 -0.93
C ALA A 6 3.05 4.67 0.52
N ILE A 7 2.17 3.69 0.71
CA ILE A 7 1.78 3.24 2.05
C ILE A 7 2.56 1.98 2.37
N VAL A 8 3.60 2.11 3.18
CA VAL A 8 4.47 0.99 3.56
C VAL A 8 4.34 0.73 5.05
N ARG A 9 4.03 -0.52 5.41
CA ARG A 9 4.04 -1.00 6.78
C ARG A 9 5.29 -1.84 6.99
N THR A 10 6.13 -1.46 7.94
CA THR A 10 7.32 -2.26 8.30
C THR A 10 6.95 -3.25 9.40
N GLU A 11 7.24 -4.53 9.19
CA GLU A 11 7.14 -5.58 10.21
C GLU A 11 8.50 -6.26 10.35
N GLY A 12 9.22 -5.90 11.42
CA GLY A 12 10.63 -6.30 11.59
C GLY A 12 11.51 -5.74 10.47
N ASP A 13 12.25 -6.62 9.79
CA ASP A 13 13.13 -6.29 8.67
C ASP A 13 12.41 -6.22 7.31
N ILE A 14 11.11 -6.54 7.25
CA ILE A 14 10.35 -6.58 5.99
C ILE A 14 9.47 -5.34 5.87
N ALA A 15 9.57 -4.66 4.74
CA ALA A 15 8.66 -3.61 4.32
C ALA A 15 7.51 -4.22 3.50
N ILE A 16 6.28 -3.99 3.95
CA ILE A 16 5.06 -4.45 3.32
C ILE A 16 4.41 -3.27 2.62
N LEU A 17 4.33 -3.33 1.30
CA LEU A 17 3.64 -2.35 0.49
C LEU A 17 2.14 -2.60 0.53
N LEU A 18 1.39 -1.58 0.91
CA LEU A 18 -0.07 -1.60 1.00
C LEU A 18 -0.69 -0.80 -0.14
N CYS A 19 -1.88 -1.22 -0.54
CA CYS A 19 -2.69 -0.49 -1.51
C CYS A 19 -3.18 0.85 -0.93
N ASN A 20 -2.92 1.94 -1.65
CA ASN A 20 -3.40 3.28 -1.31
C ASN A 20 -4.93 3.37 -1.23
N GLY A 21 -5.64 2.59 -2.04
CA GLY A 21 -7.11 2.61 -2.10
C GLY A 21 -7.79 1.77 -1.01
N CYS A 22 -7.27 0.57 -0.72
CA CYS A 22 -7.94 -0.38 0.17
C CYS A 22 -7.09 -0.97 1.31
N GLY A 23 -5.78 -0.74 1.31
CA GLY A 23 -4.89 -1.18 2.38
C GLY A 23 -4.45 -2.63 2.34
N ILE A 24 -4.85 -3.40 1.33
CA ILE A 24 -4.39 -4.78 1.21
C ILE A 24 -2.89 -4.81 0.89
N LYS A 25 -2.20 -5.86 1.33
CA LYS A 25 -0.82 -6.13 0.93
C LYS A 25 -0.73 -6.32 -0.58
N ILE A 26 0.08 -5.50 -1.25
CA ILE A 26 0.44 -5.62 -2.66
C ILE A 26 1.74 -6.41 -2.81
N ALA A 27 2.76 -6.05 -2.03
CA ALA A 27 4.07 -6.66 -2.10
C ALA A 27 4.75 -6.65 -0.72
N GLU A 28 5.76 -7.51 -0.56
CA GLU A 28 6.66 -7.55 0.60
C GLU A 28 8.10 -7.56 0.09
N GLY A 29 8.99 -6.89 0.80
CA GLY A 29 10.40 -6.80 0.42
C GLY A 29 11.17 -5.85 1.33
N THR A 30 12.42 -5.59 1.01
CA THR A 30 13.29 -4.68 1.79
C THR A 30 13.27 -3.25 1.25
N SER A 31 12.66 -3.02 0.09
CA SER A 31 12.68 -1.74 -0.63
C SER A 31 11.45 -1.63 -1.55
N HIS A 32 10.78 -0.48 -1.55
CA HIS A 32 9.64 -0.20 -2.45
C HIS A 32 9.80 1.18 -3.08
N GLU A 33 9.23 1.38 -4.27
CA GLU A 33 9.17 2.70 -4.92
C GLU A 33 8.18 3.61 -4.18
N ASP A 34 8.57 4.86 -3.93
CA ASP A 34 7.67 5.87 -3.35
C ASP A 34 6.73 6.48 -4.40
N ARG A 35 5.69 5.73 -4.72
CA ARG A 35 4.58 6.17 -5.57
C ARG A 35 3.27 5.60 -5.04
N GLU A 36 2.15 6.09 -5.53
CA GLU A 36 0.87 5.49 -5.18
C GLU A 36 0.76 4.09 -5.80
N HIS A 37 0.44 3.10 -4.98
CA HIS A 37 0.27 1.71 -5.42
C HIS A 37 -1.17 1.27 -5.22
N TYR A 38 -1.73 0.65 -6.26
CA TYR A 38 -3.12 0.20 -6.28
C TYR A 38 -3.18 -1.27 -6.64
N CYS A 39 -3.98 -2.04 -5.88
CA CYS A 39 -4.25 -3.42 -6.24
C CYS A 39 -5.14 -3.49 -7.50
N THR A 40 -5.14 -4.64 -8.18
CA THR A 40 -5.92 -4.84 -9.40
C THR A 40 -7.40 -4.48 -9.22
N LEU A 41 -7.99 -4.75 -8.05
CA LEU A 41 -9.39 -4.39 -7.78
C LEU A 41 -9.61 -2.88 -7.67
N CYS A 42 -8.69 -2.14 -7.03
CA CYS A 42 -8.78 -0.68 -6.96
C CYS A 42 -8.56 -0.04 -8.33
N MET A 43 -7.59 -0.54 -9.10
CA MET A 43 -7.36 -0.10 -10.47
C MET A 43 -8.59 -0.32 -11.35
N SER A 44 -9.26 -1.47 -11.19
CA SER A 44 -10.50 -1.79 -11.92
C SER A 44 -11.75 -1.14 -11.34
N GLY A 45 -11.65 -0.29 -10.29
CA GLY A 45 -12.80 0.34 -9.64
C GLY A 45 -13.76 -0.63 -8.92
N ASN A 46 -13.36 -1.90 -8.77
CA ASN A 46 -14.17 -2.98 -8.19
C ASN A 46 -13.84 -3.24 -6.71
N CYS A 47 -12.95 -2.46 -6.12
CA CYS A 47 -12.58 -2.66 -4.73
C CYS A 47 -13.69 -2.21 -3.79
N LYS A 48 -14.22 -3.15 -3.01
CA LYS A 48 -15.23 -2.90 -1.98
C LYS A 48 -14.63 -2.44 -0.65
N ALA A 49 -13.33 -2.65 -0.46
CA ALA A 49 -12.61 -2.22 0.73
C ALA A 49 -12.15 -0.76 0.56
N LYS A 50 -12.32 0.05 1.60
CA LYS A 50 -11.81 1.42 1.65
C LYS A 50 -10.71 1.50 2.69
N PHE A 51 -9.53 1.93 2.28
CA PHE A 51 -8.46 2.22 3.21
C PHE A 51 -8.84 3.48 3.97
N LYS A 52 -9.18 3.35 5.26
CA LYS A 52 -9.23 4.51 6.14
C LYS A 52 -7.78 4.87 6.46
N LYS A 53 -7.22 5.82 5.71
CA LYS A 53 -6.03 6.55 6.16
C LYS A 53 -6.48 7.28 7.43
N GLY A 54 -6.07 6.77 8.60
CA GLY A 54 -6.45 7.32 9.90
C GLY A 54 -6.14 8.81 9.93
N GLY A 55 -7.11 9.60 10.42
CA GLY A 55 -6.99 11.05 10.59
C GLY A 55 -6.15 11.44 11.79
#